data_AF-A0A4Y3TJS0-F1
#
_entry.id   AF-A0A4Y3TJS0-F1
#
_cell.length_a   1.000
_cell.length_b   1.000
_cell.length_c   1.000
_cell.angle_alpha   90.00
_cell.angle_beta   90.00
_cell.angle_gamma   90.00
#
_symmetry.space_group_name_H-M   'P 1'
#
loop_
_entity.id
_entity.type
_entity.pdbx_description
1 polymer ?
#
loop_
_entity_poly.entity_id
_entity_poly.type
_entity_poly.pdbx_seq_one_letter_code
_entity_poly.pdbx_strand_id
1 'polypeptide(L)'
;MADKPRFFDDLAGVAGGALSALTGAKEEMNAIVRSRVDEVLTSLQVVRREEFEVVRELAARARIGQEEAERRITALEARLDALEQKNHGDHAHHTPHTS
;
A
#
# COMPACT_ATOMS: atom_id res chain seq x y z
N MET A 1 19.72 15.20 -73.40
CA MET A 1 19.49 15.07 -71.95
C MET A 1 18.12 15.63 -71.63
N ALA A 2 17.23 14.83 -71.05
CA ALA A 2 15.94 15.33 -70.57
C ALA A 2 16.11 15.76 -69.11
N ASP A 3 15.95 17.06 -68.85
CA ASP A 3 15.83 17.60 -67.49
C ASP A 3 14.57 17.04 -66.83
N LYS A 4 14.76 16.08 -65.92
CA LYS A 4 13.72 15.52 -65.05
C LYS A 4 13.69 16.34 -63.75
N PRO A 5 12.51 16.64 -63.17
CA PRO A 5 12.28 17.89 -62.47
C PRO A 5 12.78 17.89 -61.02
N ARG A 6 13.84 18.64 -60.76
CA ARG A 6 14.46 18.87 -59.44
C ARG A 6 13.47 19.35 -58.36
N PHE A 7 12.42 20.07 -58.76
CA PHE A 7 11.38 20.57 -57.86
C PHE A 7 10.62 19.46 -57.10
N PHE A 8 10.38 18.31 -57.73
CA PHE A 8 9.67 17.21 -57.06
C PHE A 8 10.56 16.47 -56.06
N ASP A 9 11.87 16.46 -56.30
CA ASP A 9 12.87 15.84 -55.41
C ASP A 9 13.05 16.68 -54.14
N ASP A 10 13.13 18.00 -54.28
CA ASP A 10 13.20 18.93 -53.15
C ASP A 10 11.94 18.86 -52.27
N LEU A 11 10.75 18.78 -52.89
CA LEU A 11 9.48 18.63 -52.16
C LEU A 11 9.39 17.28 -51.43
N ALA A 12 9.87 16.20 -52.04
CA ALA A 12 9.92 14.89 -51.41
C ALA A 12 10.87 14.87 -50.20
N GLY A 13 12.03 15.53 -50.31
CA GLY A 13 12.97 15.70 -49.20
C GLY A 13 12.38 16.48 -48.03
N VAL A 14 11.70 17.60 -48.31
CA VAL A 14 11.03 18.42 -47.27
C VAL A 14 9.85 17.66 -46.64
N ALA A 15 9.03 16.98 -47.44
CA ALA A 15 7.93 16.18 -46.92
C ALA A 15 8.43 15.03 -46.03
N GLY A 16 9.49 14.34 -46.43
CA GLY A 16 10.14 13.31 -45.61
C GLY A 16 10.70 13.88 -44.31
N GLY A 17 11.44 14.99 -44.38
CA GLY A 17 12.01 15.65 -43.20
C GLY A 17 10.95 16.17 -42.24
N ALA A 18 9.87 16.76 -42.74
CA ALA A 18 8.75 17.23 -41.93
C ALA A 18 8.00 16.07 -41.23
N LEU A 19 7.77 14.96 -41.94
CA LEU A 19 7.16 13.77 -41.33
C LEU A 19 8.06 13.16 -40.24
N SER A 20 9.38 13.11 -40.46
CA SER A 20 10.34 12.66 -39.45
C SER A 20 10.38 13.59 -38.23
N ALA A 21 10.32 14.91 -38.42
CA ALA A 21 10.27 15.87 -37.32
C ALA A 21 8.96 15.77 -36.51
N LEU A 22 7.82 15.61 -37.19
CA LEU A 22 6.52 15.45 -36.53
C LEU A 22 6.43 14.14 -35.74
N THR A 23 7.00 13.06 -36.26
CA THR A 23 7.05 11.77 -35.55
C THR A 23 7.95 11.85 -34.32
N GLY A 24 9.13 12.46 -34.44
CA GLY A 24 10.02 12.71 -33.29
C GLY A 24 9.36 13.58 -32.21
N ALA A 25 8.73 14.70 -32.59
CA ALA A 25 8.02 15.57 -31.64
C ALA A 25 6.88 14.85 -30.91
N LYS A 26 6.16 13.96 -31.60
CA LYS A 26 5.11 13.13 -30.99
C LYS A 26 5.67 12.15 -29.96
N GLU A 27 6.82 11.53 -30.24
CA GLU A 27 7.48 10.61 -29.30
C GLU A 27 7.96 11.35 -28.04
N GLU A 28 8.56 12.52 -28.21
CA GLU A 28 8.98 13.38 -27.09
C GLU A 28 7.78 13.84 -26.25
N MET A 29 6.68 14.27 -26.88
CA MET A 29 5.45 14.61 -26.17
C MET A 29 4.90 13.42 -25.37
N ASN A 30 4.89 12.22 -25.94
CA ASN A 30 4.43 11.02 -25.23
C ASN A 30 5.31 10.71 -24.00
N ALA A 31 6.63 10.88 -24.12
CA ALA A 31 7.56 10.68 -23.02
C ALA A 31 7.32 11.70 -21.90
N ILE A 32 7.14 12.99 -22.24
CA ILE A 32 6.82 14.06 -21.27
C ILE A 32 5.50 13.77 -20.55
N VAL A 33 4.46 13.39 -21.30
CA VAL A 33 3.15 13.07 -20.73
C VAL A 33 3.25 11.89 -19.76
N ARG A 34 3.95 10.82 -20.15
CA ARG A 34 4.17 9.66 -19.26
C ARG A 34 4.91 10.05 -17.99
N SER A 35 6.01 10.78 -18.13
CA SER A 35 6.77 11.27 -16.98
C SER A 35 5.92 12.10 -16.01
N ARG A 36 5.03 12.95 -16.55
CA ARG A 36 4.15 13.78 -15.73
C ARG A 36 3.08 12.95 -15.02
N VAL A 37 2.55 11.91 -15.68
CA VAL A 37 1.61 10.97 -15.06
C VAL A 37 2.28 10.20 -13.93
N ASP A 38 3.49 9.68 -14.15
CA ASP A 38 4.24 8.94 -13.12
C ASP A 38 4.56 9.82 -11.90
N GLU A 39 4.92 11.09 -12.11
CA GLU A 39 5.13 12.09 -11.05
C GLU A 39 3.84 12.37 -10.27
N VAL A 40 2.70 12.50 -10.95
CA VAL A 40 1.39 12.70 -10.30
C VAL A 40 0.99 11.46 -9.50
N LEU A 41 1.12 10.26 -10.05
CA LEU A 41 0.80 9.02 -9.33
C LEU A 41 1.69 8.83 -8.09
N THR A 42 2.97 9.19 -8.20
CA THR A 42 3.91 9.15 -7.07
C THR A 42 3.54 10.19 -6.00
N SER A 43 3.21 11.41 -6.40
CA SER A 43 2.82 12.48 -5.46
C SER A 43 1.48 12.21 -4.76
N LEU A 44 0.57 11.48 -5.39
CA LEU A 44 -0.71 11.07 -4.81
C LEU A 44 -0.60 9.85 -3.89
N GLN A 45 0.61 9.29 -3.67
CA GLN A 45 0.86 8.12 -2.82
C GLN A 45 -0.11 6.96 -3.11
N VAL A 46 -0.35 6.68 -4.39
CA VAL A 46 -1.31 5.65 -4.80
C VAL A 46 -0.79 4.29 -4.34
N VAL A 47 -1.49 3.69 -3.38
CA VAL A 47 -1.18 2.33 -2.89
C VAL A 47 -1.55 1.34 -3.98
N ARG A 48 -0.65 0.40 -4.27
CA ARG A 48 -0.95 -0.67 -5.23
C ARG A 48 -2.06 -1.54 -4.68
N ARG A 49 -2.89 -2.08 -5.57
CA ARG A 49 -4.01 -2.92 -5.16
C ARG A 49 -3.52 -4.12 -4.34
N GLU A 50 -2.42 -4.73 -4.73
CA GLU A 50 -1.84 -5.90 -4.08
C GLU A 50 -1.39 -5.58 -2.65
N GLU A 51 -0.75 -4.42 -2.44
CA GLU A 51 -0.35 -3.96 -1.11
C GLU A 51 -1.56 -3.67 -0.23
N PHE A 52 -2.59 -3.05 -0.80
CA PHE A 52 -3.84 -2.80 -0.10
C PHE A 52 -4.50 -4.10 0.35
N GLU A 53 -4.60 -5.11 -0.52
CA GLU A 53 -5.19 -6.40 -0.15
C GLU A 53 -4.38 -7.13 0.94
N VAL A 54 -3.04 -7.08 0.87
CA VAL A 54 -2.17 -7.65 1.91
C VAL A 54 -2.40 -6.98 3.26
N VAL A 55 -2.41 -5.64 3.30
CA VAL A 55 -2.64 -4.89 4.55
C VAL A 55 -4.06 -5.11 5.06
N ARG A 56 -5.05 -5.19 4.17
CA ARG A 56 -6.44 -5.48 4.53
C ARG A 56 -6.56 -6.85 5.20
N GLU A 57 -5.95 -7.87 4.62
CA GLU A 57 -5.95 -9.22 5.19
C GLU A 57 -5.21 -9.26 6.54
N LEU A 58 -4.05 -8.61 6.64
CA LEU A 58 -3.31 -8.48 7.89
C LEU A 58 -4.15 -7.79 8.97
N ALA A 59 -4.82 -6.69 8.64
CA ALA A 59 -5.67 -5.95 9.56
C ALA A 59 -6.86 -6.81 10.05
N ALA A 60 -7.48 -7.58 9.15
CA ALA A 60 -8.56 -8.50 9.52
C ALA A 60 -8.07 -9.58 10.49
N ARG A 61 -6.93 -10.21 10.20
CA ARG A 61 -6.32 -11.23 11.07
C ARG A 61 -5.90 -10.64 12.43
N ALA A 62 -5.33 -9.44 12.43
CA ALA A 62 -4.94 -8.74 13.64
C ALA A 62 -6.15 -8.46 14.54
N ARG A 63 -7.29 -8.03 13.97
CA ARG A 63 -8.53 -7.81 14.74
C ARG A 63 -9.05 -9.09 15.38
N ILE A 64 -9.07 -10.19 14.64
CA ILE A 64 -9.49 -11.50 15.15
C ILE A 64 -8.54 -11.95 16.30
N GLY A 65 -7.23 -11.85 16.07
CA GLY A 65 -6.23 -12.20 17.08
C GLY A 65 -6.33 -11.33 18.34
N GLN A 66 -6.63 -10.04 18.19
CA GLN A 66 -6.83 -9.12 19.31
C GLN A 66 -8.03 -9.55 20.16
N GLU A 67 -9.19 -9.84 19.55
CA GLU A 67 -10.39 -10.27 20.26
C GLU A 67 -10.17 -11.59 21.02
N GLU A 68 -9.45 -12.55 20.42
CA GLU A 68 -9.11 -13.80 21.10
C GLU A 68 -8.16 -13.56 22.29
N ALA A 69 -7.14 -12.72 22.11
CA ALA A 69 -6.21 -12.37 23.16
C ALA A 69 -6.91 -11.66 24.33
N GLU A 70 -7.78 -10.69 24.05
CA GLU A 70 -8.57 -9.99 25.06
C GLU A 70 -9.44 -10.96 25.87
N ARG A 71 -10.15 -11.89 25.21
CA ARG A 71 -10.94 -12.91 25.91
C ARG A 71 -10.08 -13.77 26.84
N ARG A 72 -8.89 -14.16 26.39
CA ARG A 72 -7.96 -14.95 27.20
C ARG A 72 -7.42 -14.14 28.38
N ILE A 73 -7.12 -12.87 28.20
CA ILE A 73 -6.67 -11.96 29.26
C ILE A 73 -7.76 -11.83 30.31
N THR A 74 -9.00 -11.47 29.93
CA THR A 74 -10.12 -11.34 30.88
C THR A 74 -10.38 -12.64 31.65
N ALA A 75 -10.31 -13.80 30.98
CA ALA A 75 -10.48 -15.09 31.65
C ALA A 75 -9.34 -15.39 32.65
N LEU A 76 -8.11 -14.97 32.36
CA LEU A 76 -6.98 -15.12 33.27
C LEU A 76 -7.08 -14.15 34.45
N GLU A 77 -7.43 -12.89 34.20
CA GLU A 77 -7.65 -11.87 35.24
C GLU A 77 -8.72 -12.33 36.23
N ALA A 78 -9.88 -12.81 35.75
CA ALA A 78 -10.93 -13.33 36.62
C ALA A 78 -10.48 -14.53 37.49
N ARG A 79 -9.59 -15.39 36.95
CA ARG A 79 -9.03 -16.52 37.70
C ARG A 79 -8.03 -16.05 38.75
N LEU A 80 -7.23 -15.03 38.46
CA LEU A 80 -6.31 -14.43 39.41
C LEU A 80 -7.09 -13.79 40.57
N ASP A 81 -8.11 -12.99 40.28
CA ASP A 81 -8.97 -12.39 41.30
C ASP A 81 -9.58 -13.44 42.23
N ALA A 82 -10.10 -14.54 41.67
CA ALA A 82 -10.66 -15.64 42.46
C ALA A 82 -9.62 -16.35 43.34
N LEU A 83 -8.39 -16.53 42.85
CA LEU A 83 -7.29 -17.12 43.62
C LEU A 83 -6.82 -16.18 44.73
N GLU A 84 -6.72 -14.88 44.45
CA GLU A 84 -6.36 -13.88 45.44
C GLU A 84 -7.42 -13.79 46.54
N GLN A 85 -8.71 -13.79 46.20
CA GLN A 85 -9.80 -13.82 47.19
C GLN A 85 -9.75 -15.07 48.07
N LYS A 86 -9.47 -16.25 47.48
CA LYS A 86 -9.31 -17.49 48.23
C LYS A 86 -8.16 -17.42 49.23
N ASN A 87 -6.99 -16.90 48.82
CA ASN A 87 -5.85 -16.76 49.72
C ASN A 87 -6.13 -15.80 50.87
N HIS A 88 -6.77 -14.65 50.61
CA HIS A 88 -7.14 -13.71 51.67
C HIS A 88 -8.22 -14.27 52.63
N GLY A 89 -9.15 -15.09 52.12
CA GLY A 89 -10.16 -15.77 52.93
C GLY A 89 -9.59 -16.85 53.85
N ASP A 90 -8.56 -17.58 53.39
CA ASP A 90 -7.88 -18.61 54.20
C ASP A 90 -7.13 -18.00 55.40
N HIS A 91 -6.53 -16.83 55.23
CA HIS A 91 -5.83 -16.12 56.30
C HIS A 91 -6.78 -15.48 57.34
N ALA A 92 -8.02 -15.16 56.96
CA ALA A 92 -9.01 -14.59 57.88
C ALA A 92 -9.65 -15.64 58.83
N HIS A 93 -9.52 -16.93 58.52
CA HIS A 93 -10.09 -18.04 59.31
C HIS A 93 -9.10 -18.76 60.23
N HIS A 94 -7.82 -18.38 60.23
CA HIS A 94 -6.83 -18.87 61.19
C HIS A 94 -6.58 -17.85 62.30
N THR A 95 -7.59 -17.59 63.15
CA THR A 95 -7.34 -17.11 64.50
C THR A 95 -7.08 -18.33 65.39
N PRO A 96 -5.84 -18.58 65.85
CA PRO A 96 -5.61 -19.63 66.83
C PRO A 96 -6.26 -19.19 68.14
N HIS A 97 -7.35 -19.87 68.52
CA HIS A 97 -7.84 -19.87 69.89
C HIS A 97 -6.75 -20.49 70.76
N THR A 98 -5.90 -19.64 71.33
CA THR A 98 -5.05 -20.01 72.46
C THR A 98 -5.96 -20.13 73.67
N SER A 99 -5.97 -21.34 74.24
CA SER A 99 -6.49 -21.60 75.59
C SER A 99 -5.56 -21.03 76.65
#